data_AF-A0A1Y2VUW7-F1
#
_entry.id   AF-A0A1Y2VUW7-F1
#
_cell.length_a   1.000
_cell.length_b   1.000
_cell.length_c   1.000
_cell.angle_alpha   90.00
_cell.angle_beta   90.00
_cell.angle_gamma   90.00
#
_symmetry.space_group_name_H-M   'P 1'
#
loop_
_entity.id
_entity.type
_entity.pdbx_description
1 polymer ?
#
loop_
_entity_poly.entity_id
_entity_poly.type
_entity_poly.pdbx_seq_one_letter_code
_entity_poly.pdbx_strand_id
1 'polypeptide(L)'
;MGWRTRLGRRSRKRSQPTANRHKTRLRTRSRRQRLCRRCRSINLDAVFNRKNSSEDSSIVLKMGKIKTWSPNSCALCQLLIKAFQPVEDEPQTLRCFSSSMMPFDGWQSVDLNVLSLDSAPDISPRLIVSQSKNPGVVRALGPAISFGVVREWVDYCRGNHTRKCGFPRGSVSVFSMSSFKLIDCKTREIVRVSNEPYVALSYVWGVGEGPSFSTVLPDNVPNTIEDAIKATLELGFSYLWVDRYCINQEAPEDIAEQVPKMDMIYNCSELTIIASAGQDPSYGLPGVRHRSVIQPSGKVGKHVLMSTVELPDNNVLWSKWQTRGWTLQEGVLARRRLVFTDQQVYFECSGMYCFEGLSFPLPSLHTQDHQRFKSPLLNDVKTRIFPQQLGNTGWEVVELLQDYSGRSLTKSSDMLNGFMGILRALEQSLQKFRHLTKTMIM
;
A
#
# COMPACT_ATOMS: atom_id res chain seq x y z
N MET A 1 37.18 -56.67 -52.22
CA MET A 1 38.23 -56.03 -53.06
C MET A 1 38.68 -54.76 -52.34
N GLY A 2 40.00 -54.54 -52.20
CA GLY A 2 40.59 -53.36 -51.55
C GLY A 2 40.17 -52.03 -52.22
N TRP A 3 40.44 -50.84 -51.70
CA TRP A 3 41.73 -50.34 -51.23
C TRP A 3 41.61 -49.07 -50.35
N ARG A 4 42.58 -48.96 -49.44
CA ARG A 4 43.17 -47.84 -48.64
C ARG A 4 42.80 -46.34 -48.85
N THR A 5 42.70 -45.69 -47.68
CA THR A 5 43.29 -44.38 -47.21
C THR A 5 42.82 -43.02 -47.76
N ARG A 6 42.40 -42.11 -46.86
CA ARG A 6 43.26 -41.01 -46.33
C ARG A 6 42.57 -40.17 -45.24
N LEU A 7 43.34 -39.89 -44.19
CA LEU A 7 43.05 -38.99 -43.08
C LEU A 7 42.92 -37.53 -43.54
N GLY A 8 41.81 -36.87 -43.17
CA GLY A 8 41.63 -35.42 -43.30
C GLY A 8 41.27 -34.82 -41.93
N ARG A 9 42.26 -34.23 -41.25
CA ARG A 9 42.06 -33.41 -40.04
C ARG A 9 41.21 -32.18 -40.39
N ARG A 10 39.96 -32.11 -39.94
CA ARG A 10 39.19 -30.85 -39.86
C ARG A 10 39.38 -30.23 -38.48
N SER A 11 40.19 -29.17 -38.39
CA SER A 11 40.26 -28.32 -37.21
C SER A 11 38.95 -27.55 -37.05
N ARG A 12 38.14 -27.87 -36.04
CA ARG A 12 37.07 -26.99 -35.55
C ARG A 12 37.73 -25.81 -34.84
N LYS A 13 37.84 -24.65 -35.48
CA LYS A 13 38.08 -23.38 -34.81
C LYS A 13 36.89 -23.12 -33.86
N ARG A 14 37.09 -23.30 -32.55
CA ARG A 14 36.24 -22.70 -31.51
C ARG A 14 36.40 -21.19 -31.60
N SER A 15 35.44 -20.49 -32.21
CA SER A 15 35.30 -19.05 -32.06
C SER A 15 34.81 -18.77 -30.63
N GLN A 16 35.68 -18.23 -29.79
CA GLN A 16 35.29 -17.63 -28.51
C GLN A 16 34.47 -16.35 -28.77
N PRO A 17 33.27 -16.18 -28.21
CA PRO A 17 32.57 -14.90 -28.23
C PRO A 17 32.39 -14.36 -26.80
N THR A 18 33.46 -13.94 -26.12
CA THR A 18 33.28 -13.45 -24.71
C THR A 18 34.07 -12.20 -24.31
N ALA A 19 35.06 -11.73 -25.06
CA ALA A 19 35.80 -10.51 -24.66
C ALA A 19 35.16 -9.19 -25.15
N ASN A 20 34.61 -9.17 -26.37
CA ASN A 20 34.18 -7.91 -26.99
C ASN A 20 32.81 -7.44 -26.48
N ARG A 21 31.83 -8.34 -26.31
CA ARG A 21 30.52 -8.01 -25.69
C ARG A 21 30.66 -7.49 -24.25
N HIS A 22 31.62 -8.02 -23.48
CA HIS A 22 31.92 -7.55 -22.13
C HIS A 22 32.54 -6.15 -22.12
N LYS A 23 33.50 -5.87 -23.02
CA LYS A 23 34.11 -4.53 -23.17
C LYS A 23 33.10 -3.49 -23.66
N THR A 24 32.18 -3.83 -24.57
CA THR A 24 31.11 -2.92 -25.03
C THR A 24 30.08 -2.65 -23.93
N ARG A 25 29.72 -3.66 -23.12
CA ARG A 25 28.88 -3.48 -21.91
C ARG A 25 29.57 -2.62 -20.84
N LEU A 26 30.87 -2.80 -20.61
CA LEU A 26 31.64 -1.99 -19.67
C LEU A 26 31.81 -0.54 -20.14
N ARG A 27 32.07 -0.30 -21.44
CA ARG A 27 32.14 1.05 -22.04
C ARG A 27 30.79 1.78 -22.02
N THR A 28 29.69 1.08 -22.28
CA THR A 28 28.34 1.67 -22.20
C THR A 28 27.91 1.95 -20.75
N ARG A 29 28.27 1.08 -19.80
CA ARG A 29 28.05 1.29 -18.35
C ARG A 29 28.89 2.46 -17.81
N SER A 30 30.14 2.61 -18.25
CA SER A 30 31.03 3.73 -17.94
C SER A 30 30.54 5.07 -18.53
N ARG A 31 30.00 5.07 -19.77
CA ARG A 31 29.38 6.27 -20.37
C ARG A 31 28.11 6.72 -19.65
N ARG A 32 27.24 5.80 -19.22
CA ARG A 32 26.00 6.12 -18.49
C ARG A 32 26.21 6.71 -17.09
N GLN A 33 27.37 6.45 -16.48
CA GLN A 33 27.76 7.07 -15.21
C GLN A 33 28.23 8.52 -15.36
N ARG A 34 28.59 8.98 -16.57
CA ARG A 34 28.98 10.38 -16.79
C ARG A 34 27.73 11.25 -16.89
N LEU A 35 27.64 12.25 -16.01
CA LEU A 35 26.57 13.25 -16.06
C LEU A 35 26.67 14.10 -17.32
N CYS A 36 25.51 14.41 -17.92
CA CYS A 36 25.39 15.36 -19.02
C CYS A 36 25.71 16.78 -18.53
N ARG A 37 25.90 17.75 -19.45
CA ARG A 37 26.27 19.14 -19.09
C ARG A 37 25.30 19.75 -18.06
N ARG A 38 24.00 19.53 -18.25
CA ARG A 38 22.94 19.99 -17.33
C ARG A 38 23.05 19.34 -15.95
N CYS A 39 23.07 18.01 -15.87
CA CYS A 39 23.15 17.34 -14.57
C CYS A 39 24.48 17.57 -13.84
N ARG A 40 25.55 17.93 -14.56
CA ARG A 40 26.85 18.25 -13.95
C ARG A 40 26.84 19.59 -13.19
N SER A 41 25.95 20.52 -13.52
CA SER A 41 25.81 21.76 -12.75
C SER A 41 25.14 21.54 -11.39
N ILE A 42 24.55 20.36 -11.15
CA ILE A 42 23.93 20.02 -9.88
C ILE A 42 25.02 19.50 -8.93
N ASN A 43 25.34 20.29 -7.91
CA ASN A 43 26.24 19.86 -6.85
C ASN A 43 25.47 19.02 -5.81
N LEU A 44 25.36 17.71 -6.07
CA LEU A 44 24.65 16.77 -5.18
C LEU A 44 25.27 16.69 -3.77
N ASP A 45 26.57 16.96 -3.64
CA ASP A 45 27.24 17.02 -2.34
C ASP A 45 26.79 18.22 -1.52
N ALA A 46 26.66 19.39 -2.16
CA ALA A 46 26.13 20.57 -1.51
C ALA A 46 24.64 20.40 -1.16
N VAL A 47 23.85 19.74 -2.02
CA VAL A 47 22.42 19.46 -1.79
C VAL A 47 22.24 18.56 -0.57
N PHE A 48 22.88 17.39 -0.53
CA PHE A 48 22.59 16.37 0.48
C PHE A 48 23.41 16.49 1.76
N ASN A 49 24.49 17.29 1.79
CA ASN A 49 25.24 17.61 3.01
C ASN A 49 24.97 19.04 3.51
N ARG A 50 23.97 19.74 2.95
CA ARG A 50 23.55 21.05 3.44
C ARG A 50 23.18 20.92 4.92
N LYS A 51 23.69 21.83 5.76
CA LYS A 51 23.21 21.97 7.13
C LYS A 51 21.74 22.34 7.07
N ASN A 52 20.91 21.61 7.80
CA ASN A 52 19.51 21.95 7.97
C ASN A 52 19.35 23.41 8.41
N SER A 53 18.52 24.15 7.69
CA SER A 53 18.34 25.59 7.86
C SER A 53 16.87 25.95 7.67
N SER A 54 16.40 26.99 8.36
CA SER A 54 15.06 27.53 8.21
C SER A 54 14.89 28.48 7.01
N GLU A 55 15.87 28.56 6.11
CA GLU A 55 15.81 29.38 4.89
C GLU A 55 15.01 28.68 3.78
N ASP A 56 14.19 29.44 3.05
CA ASP A 56 13.35 28.99 1.93
C ASP A 56 14.04 28.02 0.95
N SER A 57 13.22 27.21 0.27
CA SER A 57 13.68 26.24 -0.74
C SER A 57 14.74 26.85 -1.67
N SER A 58 15.89 26.18 -1.82
CA SER A 58 16.93 26.66 -2.71
C SER A 58 16.71 26.08 -4.10
N ILE A 59 16.63 26.93 -5.12
CA ILE A 59 16.60 26.51 -6.52
C ILE A 59 17.93 25.83 -6.84
N VAL A 60 17.88 24.53 -7.14
CA VAL A 60 19.06 23.75 -7.53
C VAL A 60 19.32 23.91 -9.02
N LEU A 61 18.25 23.86 -9.83
CA LEU A 61 18.36 24.00 -11.27
C LEU A 61 17.02 24.37 -11.89
N LYS A 62 17.00 25.44 -12.70
CA LYS A 62 15.89 25.72 -13.62
C LYS A 62 15.98 24.76 -14.81
N MET A 63 15.12 23.75 -14.86
CA MET A 63 15.21 22.66 -15.84
C MET A 63 14.63 23.03 -17.21
N GLY A 64 13.75 24.04 -17.26
CA GLY A 64 13.03 24.42 -18.48
C GLY A 64 12.06 23.32 -18.96
N LYS A 65 11.56 23.43 -20.18
CA LYS A 65 10.59 22.48 -20.77
C LYS A 65 11.20 21.10 -21.03
N ILE A 66 10.42 20.03 -20.86
CA ILE A 66 10.89 18.64 -21.01
C ILE A 66 11.38 18.32 -22.42
N LYS A 67 10.80 18.93 -23.46
CA LYS A 67 11.26 18.77 -24.85
C LYS A 67 12.75 19.10 -25.02
N THR A 68 13.31 19.91 -24.13
CA THR A 68 14.74 20.24 -24.11
C THR A 68 15.59 19.25 -23.31
N TRP A 69 14.98 18.30 -22.61
CA TRP A 69 15.66 17.28 -21.83
C TRP A 69 16.12 16.16 -22.76
N SER A 70 17.24 15.53 -22.41
CA SER A 70 17.69 14.31 -23.07
C SER A 70 17.56 13.16 -22.07
N PRO A 71 16.41 12.47 -22.02
CA PRO A 71 16.05 11.54 -20.94
C PRO A 71 17.09 10.45 -20.68
N ASN A 72 17.68 9.95 -21.76
CA ASN A 72 18.64 8.86 -21.74
C ASN A 72 20.10 9.33 -21.72
N SER A 73 20.34 10.64 -21.54
CA SER A 73 21.69 11.21 -21.61
C SER A 73 22.58 10.84 -20.43
N CYS A 74 22.03 10.67 -19.23
CA CYS A 74 22.77 10.22 -18.05
C CYS A 74 21.85 9.61 -16.97
N ALA A 75 22.47 8.96 -15.98
CA ALA A 75 21.75 8.32 -14.87
C ALA A 75 20.83 9.27 -14.08
N LEU A 76 21.24 10.52 -13.85
CA LEU A 76 20.42 11.49 -13.13
C LEU A 76 19.21 11.94 -13.95
N CYS A 77 19.35 12.18 -15.27
CA CYS A 77 18.21 12.46 -16.14
C CYS A 77 17.19 11.32 -16.14
N GLN A 78 17.67 10.08 -16.24
CA GLN A 78 16.80 8.90 -16.21
C GLN A 78 16.05 8.79 -14.89
N LEU A 79 16.71 9.08 -13.77
CA LEU A 79 16.07 9.09 -12.45
C LEU A 79 15.01 10.18 -12.35
N LEU A 80 15.35 11.43 -12.70
CA LEU A 80 14.43 12.57 -12.60
C LEU A 80 13.14 12.34 -13.40
N ILE A 81 13.25 11.80 -14.62
CA ILE A 81 12.08 11.53 -15.48
C ILE A 81 11.24 10.38 -14.94
N LYS A 82 11.88 9.29 -14.49
CA LYS A 82 11.15 8.16 -13.90
C LYS A 82 10.48 8.53 -12.58
N ALA A 83 11.13 9.34 -11.77
CA ALA A 83 10.64 9.78 -10.47
C ALA A 83 9.45 10.73 -10.64
N PHE A 84 9.64 11.82 -11.37
CA PHE A 84 8.69 12.94 -11.36
C PHE A 84 7.67 12.92 -12.51
N GLN A 85 7.87 12.11 -13.56
CA GLN A 85 7.01 12.06 -14.74
C GLN A 85 6.51 13.46 -15.19
N PRO A 86 7.43 14.40 -15.46
CA PRO A 86 7.02 15.80 -15.53
C PRO A 86 6.14 16.10 -16.76
N VAL A 87 5.43 17.24 -16.73
CA VAL A 87 4.53 17.69 -17.81
C VAL A 87 5.32 18.29 -18.98
N GLU A 88 5.05 17.84 -20.22
CA GLU A 88 5.89 18.14 -21.39
C GLU A 88 6.09 19.63 -21.70
N ASP A 89 5.03 20.43 -21.57
CA ASP A 89 4.99 21.81 -22.08
C ASP A 89 5.19 22.90 -21.02
N GLU A 90 5.26 22.54 -19.73
CA GLU A 90 5.46 23.46 -18.62
C GLU A 90 6.94 23.56 -18.21
N PRO A 91 7.45 24.77 -17.89
CA PRO A 91 8.80 24.92 -17.37
C PRO A 91 8.89 24.36 -15.95
N GLN A 92 9.85 23.44 -15.75
CA GLN A 92 10.05 22.78 -14.46
C GLN A 92 11.26 23.36 -13.73
N THR A 93 11.19 23.46 -12.40
CA THR A 93 12.32 23.86 -11.56
C THR A 93 12.61 22.76 -10.55
N LEU A 94 13.88 22.34 -10.48
CA LEU A 94 14.36 21.41 -9.47
C LEU A 94 14.79 22.21 -8.24
N ARG A 95 14.21 21.89 -7.09
CA ARG A 95 14.46 22.54 -5.81
C ARG A 95 15.00 21.56 -4.80
N CYS A 96 15.77 22.08 -3.85
CA CYS A 96 16.18 21.37 -2.65
C CYS A 96 15.44 21.94 -1.45
N PHE A 97 14.90 21.04 -0.65
CA PHE A 97 14.26 21.35 0.63
C PHE A 97 15.04 20.67 1.75
N SER A 98 15.11 21.34 2.90
CA SER A 98 15.58 20.75 4.16
C SER A 98 14.36 20.46 5.03
N SER A 99 14.47 19.53 5.98
CA SER A 99 13.32 19.13 6.78
C SER A 99 12.78 20.20 7.72
N SER A 100 13.61 21.16 8.16
CA SER A 100 13.18 22.36 8.90
C SER A 100 12.31 23.32 8.07
N MET A 101 12.34 23.19 6.74
CA MET A 101 11.54 23.95 5.77
C MET A 101 10.37 23.16 5.19
N MET A 102 10.11 21.95 5.68
CA MET A 102 8.84 21.27 5.45
C MET A 102 7.81 21.46 6.58
N PRO A 103 7.67 22.62 7.28
CA PRO A 103 6.56 22.78 8.20
C PRO A 103 5.22 22.78 7.46
N PHE A 104 5.22 23.03 6.14
CA PHE A 104 4.07 22.92 5.23
C PHE A 104 3.85 21.51 4.65
N ASP A 105 4.77 20.56 4.88
CA ASP A 105 4.68 19.16 4.40
C ASP A 105 5.08 18.12 5.48
N GLY A 106 5.07 18.52 6.77
CA GLY A 106 5.12 17.70 8.00
C GLY A 106 6.40 16.92 8.40
N TRP A 107 7.50 16.96 7.65
CA TRP A 107 8.75 16.26 8.05
C TRP A 107 9.55 16.92 9.20
N GLN A 108 8.91 17.63 10.13
CA GLN A 108 9.58 18.44 11.17
C GLN A 108 10.52 17.64 12.10
N SER A 109 10.43 16.32 12.14
CA SER A 109 11.18 15.45 13.05
C SER A 109 12.34 14.68 12.42
N VAL A 110 12.60 14.85 11.12
CA VAL A 110 13.56 14.00 10.40
C VAL A 110 14.57 14.85 9.64
N ASP A 111 15.83 14.90 10.07
CA ASP A 111 16.91 15.64 9.40
C ASP A 111 17.25 15.06 8.01
N LEU A 112 16.61 15.59 6.95
CA LEU A 112 16.78 15.16 5.56
C LEU A 112 16.73 16.32 4.59
N ASN A 113 17.66 16.29 3.63
CA ASN A 113 17.59 17.08 2.42
C ASN A 113 16.95 16.26 1.29
N VAL A 114 16.00 16.86 0.58
CA VAL A 114 15.30 16.22 -0.54
C VAL A 114 15.35 17.10 -1.78
N LEU A 115 15.22 16.47 -2.94
CA LEU A 115 14.97 17.14 -4.20
C LEU A 115 13.50 16.99 -4.57
N SER A 116 12.85 18.08 -4.94
CA SER A 116 11.50 18.10 -5.50
C SER A 116 11.52 18.83 -6.84
N LEU A 117 10.57 18.51 -7.69
CA LEU A 117 10.31 19.23 -8.93
C LEU A 117 9.03 20.05 -8.74
N ASP A 118 9.06 21.33 -9.13
CA ASP A 118 7.86 22.18 -9.11
C ASP A 118 6.78 21.54 -10.02
N SER A 119 5.84 20.81 -9.41
CA SER A 119 4.71 20.16 -10.08
C SER A 119 3.41 20.90 -9.81
N ALA A 120 2.38 20.59 -10.60
CA ALA A 120 1.03 21.09 -10.37
C ALA A 120 0.58 20.80 -8.92
N PRO A 121 -0.20 21.70 -8.29
CA PRO A 121 -0.56 21.62 -6.87
C PRO A 121 -1.39 20.38 -6.47
N ASP A 122 -1.92 19.63 -7.43
CA ASP A 122 -2.92 18.59 -7.19
C ASP A 122 -2.37 17.15 -7.05
N ILE A 123 -1.04 16.95 -7.06
CA ILE A 123 -0.43 15.61 -6.93
C ILE A 123 0.54 15.59 -5.76
N SER A 124 0.37 14.62 -4.85
CA SER A 124 1.31 14.31 -3.76
C SER A 124 2.75 14.25 -4.30
N PRO A 125 3.65 15.18 -3.89
CA PRO A 125 4.92 15.35 -4.57
C PRO A 125 5.82 14.13 -4.34
N ARG A 126 6.27 13.51 -5.43
CA ARG A 126 7.38 12.57 -5.35
C ARG A 126 8.65 13.36 -5.04
N LEU A 127 9.50 12.83 -4.18
CA LEU A 127 10.73 13.47 -3.71
C LEU A 127 11.91 12.55 -4.01
N ILE A 128 13.09 13.08 -4.31
CA ILE A 128 14.32 12.30 -4.40
C ILE A 128 15.17 12.52 -3.16
N VAL A 129 15.59 11.43 -2.53
CA VAL A 129 16.46 11.45 -1.35
C VAL A 129 17.76 10.69 -1.62
N SER A 130 18.78 10.96 -0.81
CA SER A 130 20.06 10.25 -0.84
C SER A 130 20.17 9.26 0.31
N GLN A 131 20.39 7.97 0.02
CA GLN A 131 20.68 6.92 1.01
C GLN A 131 22.18 6.84 1.32
N SER A 132 22.75 7.85 2.00
CA SER A 132 24.20 7.89 2.20
C SER A 132 24.70 6.95 3.31
N LYS A 133 23.95 6.65 4.40
CA LYS A 133 24.35 5.72 5.49
C LYS A 133 23.16 5.18 6.32
N ASN A 134 23.22 3.89 6.74
CA ASN A 134 22.27 3.18 7.64
C ASN A 134 20.81 3.20 7.16
N PRO A 135 19.81 2.49 7.76
CA PRO A 135 18.45 2.56 7.24
C PRO A 135 17.93 3.98 7.47
N GLY A 136 18.13 4.82 6.47
CA GLY A 136 17.54 6.13 6.40
C GLY A 136 16.03 6.00 6.41
N VAL A 137 15.38 7.13 6.58
CA VAL A 137 13.92 7.22 6.71
C VAL A 137 13.18 6.73 5.48
N VAL A 138 13.79 6.77 4.30
CA VAL A 138 13.22 6.17 3.09
C VAL A 138 13.79 4.78 2.90
N ARG A 139 12.92 3.78 2.95
CA ARG A 139 13.22 2.36 2.70
C ARG A 139 13.17 2.08 1.21
N ALA A 140 14.19 1.41 0.70
CA ALA A 140 14.19 0.94 -0.68
C ALA A 140 13.22 -0.24 -0.82
N LEU A 141 12.29 -0.14 -1.76
CA LEU A 141 11.29 -1.18 -2.01
C LEU A 141 11.81 -2.19 -3.02
N GLY A 142 11.81 -3.45 -2.61
CA GLY A 142 12.12 -4.58 -3.47
C GLY A 142 10.90 -5.06 -4.27
N PRO A 143 11.09 -6.09 -5.11
CA PRO A 143 9.98 -6.72 -5.83
C PRO A 143 9.00 -7.46 -4.91
N ALA A 144 9.42 -7.75 -3.66
CA ALA A 144 8.61 -8.40 -2.64
C ALA A 144 8.53 -7.53 -1.38
N ILE A 145 7.41 -7.63 -0.66
CA ILE A 145 7.20 -6.96 0.61
C ILE A 145 8.03 -7.63 1.70
N SER A 146 8.54 -6.82 2.63
CA SER A 146 9.10 -7.34 3.87
C SER A 146 8.00 -7.55 4.90
N PHE A 147 7.47 -8.77 5.02
CA PHE A 147 6.46 -9.11 6.03
C PHE A 147 6.96 -8.89 7.47
N GLY A 148 8.27 -8.95 7.71
CA GLY A 148 8.85 -8.61 9.02
C GLY A 148 8.52 -7.19 9.46
N VAL A 149 8.64 -6.22 8.55
CA VAL A 149 8.28 -4.83 8.81
C VAL A 149 6.79 -4.68 9.11
N VAL A 150 5.94 -5.41 8.40
CA VAL A 150 4.49 -5.36 8.63
C VAL A 150 4.13 -5.97 9.98
N ARG A 151 4.77 -7.09 10.37
CA ARG A 151 4.60 -7.68 11.71
C ARG A 151 5.00 -6.70 12.81
N GLU A 152 6.12 -5.99 12.66
CA GLU A 152 6.53 -4.94 13.61
C GLU A 152 5.44 -3.87 13.81
N TRP A 153 4.75 -3.45 12.73
CA TRP A 153 3.64 -2.49 12.84
C TRP A 153 2.44 -3.08 13.58
N VAL A 154 2.05 -4.31 13.24
CA VAL A 154 0.92 -5.01 13.89
C VAL A 154 1.22 -5.21 15.38
N ASP A 155 2.42 -5.68 15.71
CA ASP A 155 2.86 -5.94 17.08
C ASP A 155 2.99 -4.64 17.89
N TYR A 156 3.51 -3.57 17.30
CA TYR A 156 3.54 -2.26 17.93
C TYR A 156 2.12 -1.77 18.25
N CYS A 157 1.18 -1.90 17.31
CA CYS A 157 -0.22 -1.56 17.55
C CYS A 157 -0.83 -2.41 18.67
N ARG A 158 -0.59 -3.72 18.67
CA ARG A 158 -1.10 -4.65 19.70
C ARG A 158 -0.58 -4.30 21.09
N GLY A 159 0.72 -4.01 21.22
CA GLY A 159 1.35 -3.69 22.50
C GLY A 159 1.01 -2.31 23.04
N ASN A 160 0.77 -1.33 22.16
CA ASN A 160 0.65 0.07 22.58
C ASN A 160 -0.76 0.64 22.46
N HIS A 161 -1.57 0.27 21.46
CA HIS A 161 -2.87 0.91 21.17
C HIS A 161 -4.05 0.20 21.85
N THR A 162 -3.86 -0.27 23.08
CA THR A 162 -4.82 -1.14 23.79
C THR A 162 -6.18 -0.50 24.03
N ARG A 163 -6.26 0.84 24.10
CA ARG A 163 -7.53 1.57 24.31
C ARG A 163 -8.26 1.91 23.00
N LYS A 164 -7.53 2.08 21.90
CA LYS A 164 -8.09 2.51 20.60
C LYS A 164 -8.29 1.37 19.61
N CYS A 165 -7.35 0.43 19.59
CA CYS A 165 -7.31 -0.68 18.63
C CYS A 165 -7.54 -2.03 19.33
N GLY A 166 -7.80 -2.05 20.64
CA GLY A 166 -8.15 -3.26 21.37
C GLY A 166 -9.46 -3.88 20.88
N PHE A 167 -9.67 -5.15 21.20
CA PHE A 167 -10.95 -5.80 20.92
C PHE A 167 -12.06 -5.10 21.74
N PRO A 168 -13.23 -4.80 21.17
CA PRO A 168 -14.32 -4.16 21.91
C PRO A 168 -14.71 -5.02 23.11
N ARG A 169 -14.72 -4.44 24.33
CA ARG A 169 -15.16 -5.17 25.52
C ARG A 169 -16.68 -5.38 25.45
N GLY A 170 -17.13 -6.63 25.60
CA GLY A 170 -18.57 -6.96 25.61
C GLY A 170 -19.22 -7.04 24.23
N SER A 171 -18.46 -7.07 23.13
CA SER A 171 -19.02 -7.40 21.82
C SER A 171 -19.49 -8.86 21.77
N VAL A 172 -20.62 -9.08 21.10
CA VAL A 172 -21.07 -10.43 20.75
C VAL A 172 -19.97 -11.07 19.92
N SER A 173 -19.57 -12.27 20.32
CA SER A 173 -18.52 -13.02 19.64
C SER A 173 -19.02 -13.43 18.26
N VAL A 174 -18.29 -13.11 17.19
CA VAL A 174 -18.59 -13.62 15.84
C VAL A 174 -18.62 -15.16 15.82
N PHE A 175 -17.92 -15.81 16.76
CA PHE A 175 -17.92 -17.27 16.95
C PHE A 175 -19.23 -17.83 17.52
N SER A 176 -20.16 -16.99 17.97
CA SER A 176 -21.50 -17.45 18.34
C SER A 176 -22.41 -17.68 17.13
N MET A 177 -22.02 -17.20 15.95
CA MET A 177 -22.78 -17.42 14.72
C MET A 177 -22.58 -18.85 14.23
N SER A 178 -23.68 -19.55 13.99
CA SER A 178 -23.63 -20.95 13.57
C SER A 178 -23.02 -21.12 12.17
N SER A 179 -23.18 -20.11 11.31
CA SER A 179 -22.69 -20.07 9.94
C SER A 179 -21.24 -19.56 9.81
N PHE A 180 -20.64 -18.98 10.87
CA PHE A 180 -19.32 -18.37 10.77
C PHE A 180 -18.21 -19.40 10.59
N LYS A 181 -17.52 -19.30 9.46
CA LYS A 181 -16.45 -20.20 9.02
C LYS A 181 -15.22 -19.37 8.65
N LEU A 182 -14.06 -19.99 8.72
CA LEU A 182 -12.79 -19.41 8.34
C LEU A 182 -12.01 -20.41 7.48
N ILE A 183 -11.20 -19.90 6.57
CA ILE A 183 -10.23 -20.71 5.82
C ILE A 183 -9.04 -20.93 6.75
N ASP A 184 -8.72 -22.19 7.07
CA ASP A 184 -7.38 -22.55 7.56
C ASP A 184 -6.40 -22.43 6.38
N CYS A 185 -5.52 -21.45 6.45
CA CYS A 185 -4.59 -21.14 5.37
C CYS A 185 -3.55 -22.26 5.12
N LYS A 186 -3.32 -23.16 6.09
CA LYS A 186 -2.35 -24.27 5.96
C LYS A 186 -3.00 -25.47 5.27
N THR A 187 -4.19 -25.85 5.69
CA THR A 187 -4.91 -27.02 5.14
C THR A 187 -5.79 -26.66 3.94
N ARG A 188 -6.11 -25.38 3.77
CA ARG A 188 -7.09 -24.84 2.79
C ARG A 188 -8.52 -25.33 3.03
N GLU A 189 -8.81 -25.78 4.24
CA GLU A 189 -10.14 -26.20 4.67
C GLU A 189 -10.93 -25.01 5.21
N ILE A 190 -12.24 -25.03 4.99
CA ILE A 190 -13.19 -24.04 5.51
C ILE A 190 -13.81 -24.64 6.78
N VAL A 191 -13.34 -24.14 7.92
CA VAL A 191 -13.59 -24.72 9.24
C VAL A 191 -14.31 -23.74 10.15
N ARG A 192 -15.03 -24.28 11.14
CA ARG A 192 -15.50 -23.50 12.28
C ARG A 192 -14.41 -23.50 13.33
N VAL A 193 -14.08 -22.32 13.83
CA VAL A 193 -13.10 -22.14 14.91
C VAL A 193 -13.73 -21.32 16.03
N SER A 194 -13.14 -21.36 17.22
CA SER A 194 -13.64 -20.63 18.38
C SER A 194 -12.51 -19.83 19.00
N ASN A 195 -12.72 -18.53 19.19
CA ASN A 195 -11.80 -17.60 19.87
C ASN A 195 -10.39 -17.51 19.27
N GLU A 196 -10.25 -17.76 17.96
CA GLU A 196 -8.98 -17.66 17.24
C GLU A 196 -8.85 -16.31 16.51
N PRO A 197 -7.68 -15.64 16.55
CA PRO A 197 -7.47 -14.44 15.75
C PRO A 197 -7.46 -14.80 14.27
N TYR A 198 -8.19 -14.02 13.46
CA TYR A 198 -8.25 -14.19 12.02
C TYR A 198 -7.99 -12.88 11.28
N VAL A 199 -7.56 -13.02 10.04
CA VAL A 199 -7.45 -11.93 9.07
C VAL A 199 -8.72 -11.90 8.22
N ALA A 200 -9.23 -10.73 7.85
CA ALA A 200 -10.31 -10.60 6.87
C ALA A 200 -9.76 -10.07 5.55
N LEU A 201 -10.35 -10.47 4.41
CA LEU A 201 -10.02 -9.92 3.10
C LEU A 201 -11.16 -9.06 2.55
N SER A 202 -10.85 -7.79 2.27
CA SER A 202 -11.70 -6.88 1.51
C SER A 202 -11.10 -6.66 0.12
N TYR A 203 -11.86 -6.96 -0.92
CA TYR A 203 -11.37 -6.99 -2.30
C TYR A 203 -12.49 -6.81 -3.33
N VAL A 204 -12.12 -6.63 -4.60
CA VAL A 204 -13.09 -6.61 -5.69
C VAL A 204 -13.47 -8.04 -6.08
N TRP A 205 -14.72 -8.42 -5.87
CA TRP A 205 -15.24 -9.75 -6.22
C TRP A 205 -15.12 -10.07 -7.72
N GLY A 206 -15.21 -9.09 -8.61
CA GLY A 206 -15.29 -9.33 -10.07
C GLY A 206 -16.70 -9.74 -10.52
N VAL A 207 -16.81 -10.28 -11.74
CA VAL A 207 -18.09 -10.66 -12.39
C VAL A 207 -18.30 -12.17 -12.27
N GLY A 208 -19.49 -12.60 -11.89
CA GLY A 208 -19.89 -14.00 -11.80
C GLY A 208 -20.53 -14.36 -10.45
N GLU A 209 -21.21 -15.50 -10.40
CA GLU A 209 -21.67 -16.09 -9.15
C GLU A 209 -20.49 -16.67 -8.35
N GLY A 210 -20.67 -16.80 -7.04
CA GLY A 210 -19.69 -17.47 -6.19
C GLY A 210 -19.52 -18.94 -6.61
N PRO A 211 -18.38 -19.57 -6.29
CA PRO A 211 -18.22 -21.00 -6.50
C PRO A 211 -19.23 -21.77 -5.65
N SER A 212 -19.64 -22.96 -6.11
CA SER A 212 -20.44 -23.86 -5.29
C SER A 212 -19.75 -24.13 -3.96
N PHE A 213 -20.55 -24.23 -2.90
CA PHE A 213 -20.00 -24.35 -1.56
C PHE A 213 -19.26 -25.69 -1.39
N SER A 214 -18.08 -25.61 -0.80
CA SER A 214 -17.23 -26.74 -0.47
C SER A 214 -16.58 -26.47 0.89
N THR A 215 -16.27 -27.53 1.64
CA THR A 215 -15.51 -27.43 2.88
C THR A 215 -14.00 -27.33 2.65
N VAL A 216 -13.57 -27.41 1.39
CA VAL A 216 -12.18 -27.24 0.97
C VAL A 216 -12.13 -26.24 -0.17
N LEU A 217 -11.17 -25.31 -0.12
CA LEU A 217 -10.97 -24.38 -1.22
C LEU A 217 -10.62 -25.13 -2.51
N PRO A 218 -11.15 -24.69 -3.66
CA PRO A 218 -10.75 -25.27 -4.93
C PRO A 218 -9.26 -25.02 -5.21
N ASP A 219 -8.67 -25.84 -6.08
CA ASP A 219 -7.26 -25.69 -6.46
C ASP A 219 -6.98 -24.34 -7.15
N ASN A 220 -7.94 -23.86 -7.94
CA ASN A 220 -7.84 -22.63 -8.72
C ASN A 220 -8.64 -21.49 -8.09
N VAL A 221 -8.25 -21.01 -6.91
CA VAL A 221 -8.80 -19.74 -6.39
C VAL A 221 -8.13 -18.53 -7.08
N PRO A 222 -8.81 -17.39 -7.17
CA PRO A 222 -8.23 -16.16 -7.70
C PRO A 222 -6.91 -15.75 -7.04
N ASN A 223 -6.00 -15.13 -7.81
CA ASN A 223 -4.68 -14.73 -7.33
C ASN A 223 -4.71 -13.82 -6.10
N THR A 224 -5.68 -12.90 -6.00
CA THR A 224 -5.83 -12.03 -4.83
C THR A 224 -6.09 -12.83 -3.55
N ILE A 225 -6.83 -13.93 -3.66
CA ILE A 225 -7.17 -14.80 -2.54
C ILE A 225 -5.99 -15.70 -2.18
N GLU A 226 -5.30 -16.27 -3.17
CA GLU A 226 -4.05 -17.00 -2.92
C GLU A 226 -2.99 -16.13 -2.24
N ASP A 227 -2.82 -14.89 -2.72
CA ASP A 227 -1.87 -13.96 -2.13
C ASP A 227 -2.29 -13.53 -0.72
N ALA A 228 -3.59 -13.41 -0.45
CA ALA A 228 -4.11 -13.16 0.89
C ALA A 228 -3.83 -14.33 1.84
N ILE A 229 -3.99 -15.58 1.39
CA ILE A 229 -3.64 -16.79 2.17
C ILE A 229 -2.15 -16.76 2.52
N LYS A 230 -1.29 -16.52 1.52
CA LYS A 230 0.16 -16.42 1.74
C LYS A 230 0.52 -15.27 2.70
N ALA A 231 -0.05 -14.09 2.49
CA ALA A 231 0.19 -12.93 3.35
C ALA A 231 -0.26 -13.20 4.80
N THR A 232 -1.38 -13.88 4.99
CA THR A 232 -1.91 -14.27 6.31
C THR A 232 -0.91 -15.15 7.06
N LEU A 233 -0.38 -16.18 6.38
CA LEU A 233 0.64 -17.07 6.95
C LEU A 233 1.94 -16.33 7.26
N GLU A 234 2.42 -15.50 6.35
CA GLU A 234 3.65 -14.71 6.53
C GLU A 234 3.51 -13.68 7.67
N LEU A 235 2.31 -13.19 7.95
CA LEU A 235 2.03 -12.31 9.09
C LEU A 235 1.93 -13.06 10.42
N GLY A 236 1.94 -14.39 10.40
CA GLY A 236 1.87 -15.24 11.60
C GLY A 236 0.45 -15.65 12.00
N PHE A 237 -0.55 -15.46 11.13
CA PHE A 237 -1.92 -15.90 11.35
C PHE A 237 -2.20 -17.21 10.62
N SER A 238 -3.16 -18.00 11.13
CA SER A 238 -3.56 -19.27 10.49
C SER A 238 -4.89 -19.17 9.76
N TYR A 239 -5.74 -18.21 10.11
CA TYR A 239 -7.12 -18.16 9.63
C TYR A 239 -7.40 -16.90 8.82
N LEU A 240 -8.08 -17.07 7.68
CA LEU A 240 -8.51 -16.00 6.79
C LEU A 240 -10.02 -16.09 6.56
N TRP A 241 -10.71 -14.96 6.70
CA TRP A 241 -12.09 -14.81 6.30
C TRP A 241 -12.18 -14.18 4.90
N VAL A 242 -12.92 -14.85 4.01
CA VAL A 242 -13.21 -14.36 2.66
C VAL A 242 -14.68 -14.59 2.37
N ASP A 243 -15.44 -13.52 2.13
CA ASP A 243 -16.89 -13.53 1.91
C ASP A 243 -17.35 -14.62 0.92
N ARG A 244 -16.62 -14.79 -0.18
CA ARG A 244 -16.86 -15.74 -1.26
C ARG A 244 -16.95 -17.20 -0.81
N TYR A 245 -16.17 -17.56 0.20
CA TYR A 245 -15.96 -18.94 0.60
C TYR A 245 -16.47 -19.22 2.02
N CYS A 246 -16.43 -18.21 2.90
CA CYS A 246 -16.85 -18.34 4.29
C CYS A 246 -18.36 -18.15 4.47
N ILE A 247 -19.04 -17.54 3.50
CA ILE A 247 -20.51 -17.47 3.43
C ILE A 247 -20.96 -18.47 2.37
N ASN A 248 -21.79 -19.45 2.76
CA ASN A 248 -22.41 -20.35 1.81
C ASN A 248 -23.48 -19.59 1.00
N GLN A 249 -23.15 -19.25 -0.25
CA GLN A 249 -24.03 -18.48 -1.14
C GLN A 249 -25.27 -19.26 -1.60
N GLU A 250 -25.28 -20.58 -1.41
CA GLU A 250 -26.39 -21.48 -1.76
C GLU A 250 -27.35 -21.70 -0.57
N ALA A 251 -27.00 -21.25 0.63
CA ALA A 251 -27.79 -21.40 1.87
C ALA A 251 -28.34 -20.04 2.34
N PRO A 252 -29.63 -19.74 2.11
CA PRO A 252 -30.24 -18.47 2.51
C PRO A 252 -30.10 -18.14 4.00
N GLU A 253 -30.09 -19.15 4.86
CA GLU A 253 -29.88 -19.04 6.30
C GLU A 253 -28.48 -18.55 6.68
N ASP A 254 -27.42 -19.02 5.99
CA ASP A 254 -26.04 -18.56 6.20
C ASP A 254 -25.92 -17.10 5.78
N ILE A 255 -26.54 -16.72 4.65
CA ILE A 255 -26.56 -15.34 4.15
C ILE A 255 -27.31 -14.44 5.15
N ALA A 256 -28.50 -14.86 5.60
CA ALA A 256 -29.33 -14.10 6.53
C ALA A 256 -28.68 -13.92 7.91
N GLU A 257 -27.83 -14.86 8.34
CA GLU A 257 -27.09 -14.73 9.60
C GLU A 257 -25.85 -13.83 9.47
N GLN A 258 -25.04 -13.98 8.40
CA GLN A 258 -23.75 -13.29 8.27
C GLN A 258 -23.84 -11.89 7.64
N VAL A 259 -24.63 -11.70 6.58
CA VAL A 259 -24.68 -10.42 5.84
C VAL A 259 -25.09 -9.24 6.73
N PRO A 260 -26.10 -9.38 7.62
CA PRO A 260 -26.44 -8.30 8.55
C PRO A 260 -25.38 -8.03 9.63
N LYS A 261 -24.36 -8.88 9.76
CA LYS A 261 -23.30 -8.84 10.79
C LYS A 261 -21.90 -8.63 10.19
N MET A 262 -21.81 -8.19 8.93
CA MET A 262 -20.54 -7.89 8.25
C MET A 262 -19.70 -6.87 9.04
N ASP A 263 -20.34 -5.89 9.67
CA ASP A 263 -19.73 -4.95 10.60
C ASP A 263 -18.93 -5.64 11.69
N MET A 264 -19.52 -6.66 12.31
CA MET A 264 -18.87 -7.43 13.36
C MET A 264 -17.70 -8.24 12.80
N ILE A 265 -17.85 -8.88 11.64
CA ILE A 265 -16.79 -9.68 11.03
C ILE A 265 -15.53 -8.85 10.76
N TYR A 266 -15.67 -7.65 10.17
CA TYR A 266 -14.50 -6.81 9.90
C TYR A 266 -13.96 -6.14 11.17
N ASN A 267 -14.82 -5.71 12.09
CA ASN A 267 -14.40 -5.10 13.35
C ASN A 267 -13.71 -6.10 14.30
N CYS A 268 -14.13 -7.37 14.31
CA CYS A 268 -13.54 -8.43 15.13
C CYS A 268 -12.29 -9.05 14.52
N SER A 269 -12.01 -8.87 13.22
CA SER A 269 -10.75 -9.32 12.61
C SER A 269 -9.55 -8.70 13.32
N GLU A 270 -8.45 -9.43 13.45
CA GLU A 270 -7.21 -8.90 14.02
C GLU A 270 -6.53 -7.91 13.06
N LEU A 271 -6.71 -8.17 11.76
CA LEU A 271 -6.24 -7.36 10.64
C LEU A 271 -7.16 -7.58 9.42
N THR A 272 -7.48 -6.51 8.69
CA THR A 272 -8.14 -6.60 7.38
C THR A 272 -7.12 -6.32 6.29
N ILE A 273 -6.88 -7.28 5.40
CA ILE A 273 -6.17 -7.06 4.14
C ILE A 273 -7.12 -6.38 3.17
N ILE A 274 -6.70 -5.25 2.61
CA ILE A 274 -7.45 -4.51 1.59
C ILE A 274 -6.70 -4.61 0.26
N ALA A 275 -7.29 -5.31 -0.70
CA ALA A 275 -6.79 -5.41 -2.06
C ALA A 275 -7.30 -4.21 -2.89
N SER A 276 -6.58 -3.08 -2.81
CA SER A 276 -6.94 -1.86 -3.55
C SER A 276 -6.36 -1.86 -4.97
N ALA A 277 -5.27 -2.59 -5.21
CA ALA A 277 -4.69 -2.74 -6.54
C ALA A 277 -5.49 -3.69 -7.44
N GLY A 278 -5.51 -3.39 -8.74
CA GLY A 278 -6.20 -4.19 -9.75
C GLY A 278 -7.69 -3.86 -9.94
N GLN A 279 -8.30 -4.50 -10.93
CA GLN A 279 -9.70 -4.29 -11.31
C GLN A 279 -10.61 -5.46 -10.92
N ASP A 280 -10.02 -6.62 -10.63
CA ASP A 280 -10.71 -7.90 -10.39
C ASP A 280 -9.79 -8.83 -9.57
N PRO A 281 -10.30 -9.97 -9.06
CA PRO A 281 -9.55 -10.80 -8.11
C PRO A 281 -8.45 -11.66 -8.76
N SER A 282 -8.29 -11.62 -10.09
CA SER A 282 -7.17 -12.28 -10.78
C SER A 282 -5.87 -11.48 -10.70
N TYR A 283 -5.92 -10.22 -10.24
CA TYR A 283 -4.76 -9.33 -10.20
C TYR A 283 -3.68 -9.79 -9.19
N GLY A 284 -4.09 -10.23 -8.00
CA GLY A 284 -3.16 -10.54 -6.91
C GLY A 284 -2.93 -9.37 -5.95
N LEU A 285 -2.03 -9.58 -4.99
CA LEU A 285 -1.58 -8.54 -4.05
C LEU A 285 -0.14 -8.12 -4.40
N PRO A 286 0.08 -6.88 -4.87
CA PRO A 286 1.42 -6.40 -5.25
C PRO A 286 2.46 -6.61 -4.16
N GLY A 287 3.56 -7.28 -4.52
CA GLY A 287 4.67 -7.57 -3.64
C GLY A 287 4.56 -8.85 -2.81
N VAL A 288 3.46 -9.60 -2.87
CA VAL A 288 3.37 -10.95 -2.26
C VAL A 288 4.04 -12.02 -3.14
N ARG A 289 3.77 -11.95 -4.45
CA ARG A 289 4.47 -12.72 -5.50
C ARG A 289 5.40 -11.83 -6.31
N HIS A 290 4.86 -10.73 -6.83
CA HIS A 290 5.56 -9.80 -7.69
C HIS A 290 4.99 -8.39 -7.52
N ARG A 291 5.83 -7.37 -7.76
CA ARG A 291 5.42 -5.97 -7.85
C ARG A 291 5.78 -5.42 -9.22
N SER A 292 4.77 -4.95 -9.94
CA SER A 292 4.92 -4.37 -11.28
C SER A 292 5.59 -2.99 -11.25
N VAL A 293 5.27 -2.17 -10.24
CA VAL A 293 5.85 -0.84 -10.10
C VAL A 293 7.17 -0.91 -9.36
N ILE A 294 8.25 -0.48 -10.02
CA ILE A 294 9.59 -0.44 -9.44
C ILE A 294 9.91 0.99 -9.02
N GLN A 295 10.26 1.16 -7.75
CA GLN A 295 10.71 2.44 -7.20
C GLN A 295 11.91 2.99 -8.00
N PRO A 296 11.80 4.19 -8.59
CA PRO A 296 12.90 4.81 -9.29
C PRO A 296 14.11 5.02 -8.36
N SER A 297 15.25 4.44 -8.72
CA SER A 297 16.50 4.59 -7.97
C SER A 297 17.71 4.53 -8.90
N GLY A 298 18.84 5.10 -8.46
CA GLY A 298 20.06 5.12 -9.24
C GLY A 298 21.27 5.64 -8.49
N LYS A 299 22.44 5.12 -8.83
CA LYS A 299 23.72 5.62 -8.31
C LYS A 299 24.26 6.74 -9.20
N VAL A 300 24.50 7.91 -8.60
CA VAL A 300 25.10 9.08 -9.26
C VAL A 300 26.35 9.50 -8.50
N GLY A 301 27.52 9.20 -9.08
CA GLY A 301 28.79 9.35 -8.36
C GLY A 301 28.82 8.48 -7.11
N LYS A 302 28.98 9.11 -5.93
CA LYS A 302 28.92 8.44 -4.62
C LYS A 302 27.51 8.39 -4.00
N HIS A 303 26.55 9.11 -4.54
CA HIS A 303 25.19 9.15 -4.01
C HIS A 303 24.36 7.98 -4.55
N VAL A 304 23.62 7.32 -3.66
CA VAL A 304 22.54 6.40 -4.02
C VAL A 304 21.25 7.19 -3.87
N LEU A 305 20.66 7.55 -5.00
CA LEU A 305 19.45 8.38 -5.04
C LEU A 305 18.24 7.49 -5.28
N MET A 306 17.13 7.83 -4.63
CA MET A 306 15.87 7.12 -4.77
C MET A 306 14.70 8.09 -4.69
N SER A 307 13.65 7.79 -5.46
CA SER A 307 12.37 8.47 -5.34
C SER A 307 11.61 7.94 -4.13
N THR A 308 10.92 8.80 -3.39
CA THR A 308 9.82 8.39 -2.54
C THR A 308 8.73 7.75 -3.40
N VAL A 309 7.95 6.90 -2.76
CA VAL A 309 6.81 6.23 -3.39
C VAL A 309 5.57 7.08 -3.13
N GLU A 310 4.65 7.04 -4.08
CA GLU A 310 3.39 7.77 -3.99
C GLU A 310 2.60 7.36 -2.75
N LEU A 311 1.97 8.35 -2.12
CA LEU A 311 1.11 8.11 -0.98
C LEU A 311 -0.12 7.30 -1.40
N PRO A 312 -0.69 6.52 -0.47
CA PRO A 312 -1.77 5.59 -0.79
C PRO A 312 -3.12 6.30 -0.97
N ASP A 313 -3.26 7.56 -0.60
CA ASP A 313 -4.51 8.33 -0.70
C ASP A 313 -5.05 8.33 -2.14
N ASN A 314 -4.26 8.80 -3.11
CA ASN A 314 -4.68 8.80 -4.52
C ASN A 314 -4.87 7.39 -5.05
N ASN A 315 -3.95 6.47 -4.74
CA ASN A 315 -4.03 5.09 -5.21
C ASN A 315 -5.29 4.38 -4.73
N VAL A 316 -5.75 4.64 -3.50
CA VAL A 316 -6.98 4.07 -2.96
C VAL A 316 -8.20 4.82 -3.48
N LEU A 317 -8.21 6.16 -3.47
CA LEU A 317 -9.33 6.98 -3.92
C LEU A 317 -9.75 6.66 -5.36
N TRP A 318 -8.79 6.42 -6.25
CA TRP A 318 -9.04 6.10 -7.66
C TRP A 318 -9.12 4.59 -7.94
N SER A 319 -9.04 3.74 -6.91
CA SER A 319 -9.08 2.29 -7.09
C SER A 319 -10.47 1.78 -7.43
N LYS A 320 -10.53 0.64 -8.12
CA LYS A 320 -11.80 -0.06 -8.36
C LYS A 320 -12.45 -0.50 -7.05
N TRP A 321 -11.64 -0.84 -6.06
CA TRP A 321 -12.09 -1.19 -4.71
C TRP A 321 -12.96 -0.09 -4.11
N GLN A 322 -12.49 1.16 -4.13
CA GLN A 322 -13.19 2.32 -3.57
C GLN A 322 -14.58 2.55 -4.19
N THR A 323 -14.79 2.14 -5.45
CA THR A 323 -16.09 2.28 -6.13
C THR A 323 -17.18 1.36 -5.61
N ARG A 324 -16.90 0.36 -4.76
CA ARG A 324 -17.90 -0.64 -4.31
C ARG A 324 -18.55 -0.24 -2.99
N GLY A 325 -19.87 -0.29 -2.90
CA GLY A 325 -20.62 0.14 -1.70
C GLY A 325 -20.17 -0.57 -0.42
N TRP A 326 -20.17 -1.90 -0.42
CA TRP A 326 -19.77 -2.73 0.73
C TRP A 326 -18.39 -2.36 1.29
N THR A 327 -17.43 -2.05 0.41
CA THR A 327 -16.04 -1.78 0.82
C THR A 327 -15.89 -0.58 1.76
N LEU A 328 -16.84 0.35 1.79
CA LEU A 328 -16.85 1.43 2.76
C LEU A 328 -16.95 0.86 4.18
N GLN A 329 -17.93 -0.01 4.42
CA GLN A 329 -18.17 -0.64 5.72
C GLN A 329 -16.96 -1.49 6.13
N GLU A 330 -16.44 -2.29 5.20
CA GLU A 330 -15.30 -3.18 5.41
C GLU A 330 -14.04 -2.41 5.82
N GLY A 331 -13.76 -1.29 5.14
CA GLY A 331 -12.61 -0.45 5.42
C GLY A 331 -12.79 0.38 6.69
N VAL A 332 -13.92 1.07 6.85
CA VAL A 332 -14.17 2.00 7.97
C VAL A 332 -14.26 1.27 9.31
N LEU A 333 -14.86 0.08 9.37
CA LEU A 333 -15.08 -0.65 10.62
C LEU A 333 -13.91 -1.58 11.00
N ALA A 334 -12.95 -1.82 10.10
CA ALA A 334 -11.74 -2.55 10.43
C ALA A 334 -10.84 -1.76 11.39
N ARG A 335 -10.43 -2.38 12.51
CA ARG A 335 -9.54 -1.76 13.52
C ARG A 335 -8.11 -1.58 13.02
N ARG A 336 -7.64 -2.51 12.19
CA ARG A 336 -6.32 -2.50 11.55
C ARG A 336 -6.51 -2.88 10.10
N ARG A 337 -5.96 -2.06 9.19
CA ARG A 337 -5.98 -2.29 7.75
C ARG A 337 -4.57 -2.46 7.24
N LEU A 338 -4.38 -3.44 6.36
CA LEU A 338 -3.18 -3.57 5.54
C LEU A 338 -3.60 -3.43 4.07
N VAL A 339 -3.39 -2.23 3.54
CA VAL A 339 -3.80 -1.86 2.18
C VAL A 339 -2.67 -2.16 1.21
N PHE A 340 -2.97 -2.97 0.21
CA PHE A 340 -2.08 -3.27 -0.90
C PHE A 340 -2.47 -2.38 -2.09
N THR A 341 -1.57 -1.46 -2.44
CA THR A 341 -1.64 -0.64 -3.66
C THR A 341 -0.59 -1.12 -4.66
N ASP A 342 -0.66 -0.65 -5.91
CA ASP A 342 0.37 -0.95 -6.92
C ASP A 342 1.77 -0.42 -6.54
N GLN A 343 1.79 0.63 -5.73
CA GLN A 343 2.99 1.38 -5.38
C GLN A 343 3.67 0.81 -4.13
N GLN A 344 2.90 0.64 -3.05
CA GLN A 344 3.39 0.17 -1.75
C GLN A 344 2.29 -0.42 -0.87
N VAL A 345 2.72 -1.14 0.15
CA VAL A 345 1.85 -1.52 1.27
C VAL A 345 1.72 -0.38 2.27
N TYR A 346 0.50 -0.19 2.75
CA TYR A 346 0.15 0.81 3.75
C TYR A 346 -0.60 0.16 4.91
N PHE A 347 -0.09 0.35 6.13
CA PHE A 347 -0.77 -0.08 7.34
C PHE A 347 -1.46 1.11 8.00
N GLU A 348 -2.72 0.96 8.39
CA GLU A 348 -3.45 1.97 9.15
C GLU A 348 -4.29 1.35 10.26
N CYS A 349 -4.20 1.92 11.46
CA CYS A 349 -5.09 1.65 12.58
C CYS A 349 -5.58 2.96 13.20
N SER A 350 -6.42 2.88 14.24
CA SER A 350 -6.92 4.07 14.96
C SER A 350 -5.83 4.89 15.68
N GLY A 351 -4.64 4.34 15.90
CA GLY A 351 -3.54 5.06 16.56
C GLY A 351 -2.50 5.63 15.61
N MET A 352 -2.16 4.89 14.56
CA MET A 352 -1.04 5.20 13.67
C MET A 352 -1.28 4.76 12.24
N TYR A 353 -0.36 5.15 11.37
CA TYR A 353 -0.24 4.65 10.01
C TYR A 353 1.23 4.52 9.63
N CYS A 354 1.53 3.58 8.75
CA CYS A 354 2.89 3.25 8.34
C CYS A 354 2.93 2.96 6.84
N PHE A 355 3.99 3.43 6.19
CA PHE A 355 4.21 3.25 4.75
C PHE A 355 5.38 2.32 4.54
N GLU A 356 5.27 1.38 3.61
CA GLU A 356 6.36 0.45 3.29
C GLU A 356 7.62 1.20 2.86
N GLY A 357 7.46 2.29 2.10
CA GLY A 357 8.57 3.12 1.63
C GLY A 357 9.26 3.93 2.73
N LEU A 358 8.74 3.95 3.96
CA LEU A 358 9.23 4.79 5.04
C LEU A 358 9.58 3.97 6.30
N SER A 359 10.60 4.43 7.02
CA SER A 359 11.13 3.82 8.23
C SER A 359 11.20 4.87 9.33
N PHE A 360 10.23 4.83 10.23
CA PHE A 360 10.09 5.82 11.29
C PHE A 360 10.36 5.22 12.67
N PRO A 361 10.96 5.99 13.60
CA PRO A 361 11.02 5.60 15.01
C PRO A 361 9.64 5.77 15.65
N LEU A 362 8.81 4.73 15.58
CA LEU A 362 7.42 4.76 16.08
C LEU A 362 7.29 5.34 17.50
N PRO A 363 8.11 4.96 18.50
CA PRO A 363 8.00 5.54 19.85
C PRO A 363 8.12 7.06 19.89
N SER A 364 9.01 7.64 19.09
CA SER A 364 9.25 9.09 19.06
C SER A 364 8.09 9.88 18.46
N LEU A 365 7.33 9.26 17.56
CA LEU A 365 6.17 9.86 16.90
C LEU A 365 4.87 9.79 17.71
N HIS A 366 4.82 8.94 18.74
CA HIS A 366 3.62 8.71 19.54
C HIS A 366 3.50 9.67 20.73
N THR A 367 2.26 9.99 21.12
CA THR A 367 1.95 10.65 22.40
C THR A 367 2.57 9.89 23.58
N GLN A 368 2.73 10.54 24.74
CA GLN A 368 3.35 9.93 25.92
C GLN A 368 2.65 8.65 26.38
N ASP A 369 1.34 8.53 26.13
CA ASP A 369 0.54 7.33 26.45
C ASP A 369 0.61 6.24 25.36
N HIS A 370 1.42 6.44 24.32
CA HIS A 370 1.62 5.59 23.16
C HIS A 370 0.36 5.21 22.36
N GLN A 371 -0.79 5.87 22.57
CA GLN A 371 -2.05 5.47 21.93
C GLN A 371 -2.20 5.95 20.49
N ARG A 372 -1.54 7.05 20.13
CA ARG A 372 -1.63 7.63 18.78
C ARG A 372 -0.40 8.46 18.44
N PHE A 373 -0.26 8.82 17.17
CA PHE A 373 0.71 9.84 16.78
C PHE A 373 0.42 11.21 17.41
N LYS A 374 1.49 11.95 17.76
CA LYS A 374 1.43 13.31 18.35
C LYS A 374 0.79 14.29 17.37
N SER A 375 1.20 14.22 16.12
CA SER A 375 0.77 15.02 14.99
C SER A 375 0.73 14.16 13.73
N PRO A 376 0.08 14.62 12.65
CA PRO A 376 0.27 14.04 11.33
C PRO A 376 1.75 14.01 10.93
N LEU A 377 2.13 13.03 10.12
CA LEU A 377 3.48 12.91 9.54
C LEU A 377 3.73 13.93 8.44
N LEU A 378 2.68 14.31 7.71
CA LEU A 378 2.71 15.30 6.63
C LEU A 378 1.56 16.27 6.90
N ASN A 379 1.88 17.55 7.13
CA ASN A 379 0.86 18.60 7.23
C ASN A 379 0.26 18.83 5.85
N ASP A 380 -1.03 19.21 5.79
CA ASP A 380 -1.77 19.50 4.55
C ASP A 380 -1.87 18.37 3.51
N VAL A 381 -1.30 17.20 3.82
CA VAL A 381 -1.40 15.98 3.01
C VAL A 381 -2.25 14.93 3.72
N LYS A 382 -3.22 14.38 2.99
CA LYS A 382 -4.12 13.33 3.51
C LYS A 382 -3.37 12.00 3.68
N THR A 383 -2.74 11.83 4.85
CA THR A 383 -1.94 10.63 5.18
C THR A 383 -2.78 9.46 5.72
N ARG A 384 -3.98 9.75 6.21
CA ARG A 384 -4.97 8.76 6.63
C ARG A 384 -6.02 8.60 5.55
N ILE A 385 -6.27 7.36 5.16
CA ILE A 385 -7.31 7.05 4.17
C ILE A 385 -8.65 6.90 4.87
N PHE A 386 -8.61 6.36 6.08
CA PHE A 386 -9.80 6.01 6.83
C PHE A 386 -10.00 6.89 8.07
N PRO A 387 -11.23 7.01 8.58
CA PRO A 387 -11.47 7.70 9.84
C PRO A 387 -10.72 7.01 10.99
N GLN A 388 -10.23 7.82 11.92
CA GLN A 388 -9.50 7.33 13.08
C GLN A 388 -10.40 6.45 13.96
N GLN A 389 -11.59 6.97 14.27
CA GLN A 389 -12.70 6.32 14.96
C GLN A 389 -13.98 7.00 14.46
N LEU A 390 -15.09 6.25 14.44
CA LEU A 390 -16.39 6.81 14.06
C LEU A 390 -17.05 7.56 15.22
N GLY A 391 -17.82 8.58 14.87
CA GLY A 391 -18.66 9.37 15.77
C GLY A 391 -17.87 10.39 16.59
N ASN A 392 -16.81 10.94 15.99
CA ASN A 392 -16.06 12.05 16.58
C ASN A 392 -16.78 13.39 16.34
N THR A 393 -17.51 13.52 15.23
CA THR A 393 -18.27 14.72 14.87
C THR A 393 -19.69 14.36 14.41
N GLY A 394 -20.63 15.29 14.54
CA GLY A 394 -22.00 15.08 14.05
C GLY A 394 -22.14 15.04 12.53
N TRP A 395 -21.16 15.58 11.80
CA TRP A 395 -21.14 15.64 10.33
C TRP A 395 -20.58 14.39 9.66
N GLU A 396 -19.85 13.56 10.41
CA GLU A 396 -19.21 12.34 9.88
C GLU A 396 -20.21 11.39 9.22
N VAL A 397 -21.45 11.30 9.75
CA VAL A 397 -22.50 10.49 9.11
C VAL A 397 -22.87 11.01 7.73
N VAL A 398 -22.88 12.33 7.53
CA VAL A 398 -23.22 12.97 6.25
C VAL A 398 -22.10 12.72 5.24
N GLU A 399 -20.84 12.85 5.66
CA GLU A 399 -19.67 12.56 4.82
C GLU A 399 -19.65 11.09 4.39
N LEU A 400 -19.89 10.15 5.32
CA LEU A 400 -19.94 8.72 5.02
C LEU A 400 -21.12 8.35 4.13
N LEU A 401 -22.29 8.97 4.33
CA LEU A 401 -23.45 8.79 3.47
C LEU A 401 -23.18 9.31 2.06
N GLN A 402 -22.55 10.48 1.92
CA GLN A 402 -22.20 11.04 0.64
C GLN A 402 -21.22 10.13 -0.12
N ASP A 403 -20.15 9.66 0.54
CA ASP A 403 -19.22 8.69 -0.04
C ASP A 403 -19.96 7.40 -0.45
N TYR A 404 -20.74 6.80 0.46
CA TYR A 404 -21.49 5.58 0.19
C TYR A 404 -22.45 5.71 -1.00
N SER A 405 -23.18 6.82 -1.08
CA SER A 405 -24.16 7.07 -2.14
C SER A 405 -23.54 7.19 -3.54
N GLY A 406 -22.26 7.59 -3.61
CA GLY A 406 -21.50 7.63 -4.86
C GLY A 406 -20.93 6.28 -5.30
N ARG A 407 -21.01 5.24 -4.45
CA ARG A 407 -20.47 3.91 -4.74
C ARG A 407 -21.50 3.01 -5.42
N SER A 408 -20.99 2.05 -6.18
CA SER A 408 -21.77 1.05 -6.91
C SER A 408 -22.08 -0.18 -6.05
N LEU A 409 -23.31 -0.67 -6.15
CA LEU A 409 -23.76 -1.94 -5.57
C LEU A 409 -24.19 -2.88 -6.69
N THR A 410 -23.81 -4.15 -6.60
CA THR A 410 -24.26 -5.18 -7.55
C THR A 410 -25.74 -5.49 -7.38
N LYS A 411 -26.22 -5.53 -6.13
CA LYS A 411 -27.63 -5.73 -5.77
C LYS A 411 -28.14 -4.49 -5.05
N SER A 412 -29.19 -3.85 -5.57
CA SER A 412 -29.79 -2.68 -4.93
C SER A 412 -30.40 -2.98 -3.56
N SER A 413 -30.84 -4.22 -3.33
CA SER A 413 -31.33 -4.70 -2.03
C SER A 413 -30.31 -4.57 -0.91
N ASP A 414 -29.01 -4.54 -1.24
CA ASP A 414 -27.93 -4.42 -0.26
C ASP A 414 -27.72 -2.98 0.22
N MET A 415 -28.42 -2.00 -0.37
CA MET A 415 -28.18 -0.58 -0.09
C MET A 415 -28.24 -0.25 1.40
N LEU A 416 -29.25 -0.76 2.11
CA LEU A 416 -29.35 -0.53 3.55
C LEU A 416 -28.29 -1.35 4.31
N ASN A 417 -28.22 -2.66 4.06
CA ASN A 417 -27.31 -3.58 4.76
C ASN A 417 -25.83 -3.15 4.65
N GLY A 418 -25.43 -2.64 3.48
CA GLY A 418 -24.08 -2.13 3.22
C GLY A 418 -23.71 -0.87 4.01
N PHE A 419 -24.68 -0.17 4.62
CA PHE A 419 -24.45 0.99 5.47
C PHE A 419 -24.89 0.79 6.94
N MET A 420 -25.76 -0.19 7.23
CA MET A 420 -26.29 -0.42 8.58
C MET A 420 -25.20 -0.61 9.63
N GLY A 421 -24.11 -1.29 9.28
CA GLY A 421 -22.96 -1.46 10.18
C GLY A 421 -22.35 -0.15 10.67
N ILE A 422 -22.24 0.82 9.76
CA ILE A 422 -21.72 2.16 10.07
C ILE A 422 -22.70 2.90 11.00
N LEU A 423 -24.00 2.81 10.73
CA LEU A 423 -25.03 3.41 11.59
C LEU A 423 -24.99 2.85 13.02
N ARG A 424 -24.83 1.53 13.17
CA ARG A 424 -24.70 0.90 14.50
C ARG A 424 -23.46 1.37 15.23
N ALA A 425 -22.33 1.48 14.52
CA ALA A 425 -21.09 2.00 15.10
C ALA A 425 -21.25 3.46 15.56
N LEU A 426 -21.94 4.30 14.78
CA LEU A 426 -22.24 5.69 15.15
C LEU A 426 -23.24 5.80 16.31
N GLU A 427 -24.22 4.89 16.44
CA GLU A 427 -25.15 4.85 17.59
C GLU A 427 -24.42 4.56 18.90
N GLN A 428 -23.34 3.79 18.85
CA GLN A 428 -22.51 3.41 20.00
C GLN A 428 -21.37 4.40 20.30
N SER A 429 -21.20 5.43 19.47
CA SER A 429 -20.11 6.40 19.57
C SER A 429 -20.32 7.47 20.66
N LEU A 430 -19.31 8.34 20.86
CA LEU A 430 -19.36 9.44 21.82
C LEU A 430 -20.45 10.47 21.45
N GLN A 431 -20.51 10.87 20.17
CA GLN A 431 -21.58 11.69 19.61
C GLN A 431 -22.65 10.76 19.04
N LYS A 432 -23.48 10.19 19.94
CA LYS A 432 -24.48 9.18 19.58
C LYS A 432 -25.41 9.70 18.47
N PHE A 433 -25.33 9.07 17.30
CA PHE A 433 -26.27 9.30 16.22
C PHE A 433 -27.45 8.34 16.38
N ARG A 434 -28.68 8.86 16.37
CA ARG A 434 -29.90 8.04 16.36
C ARG A 434 -30.67 8.35 15.09
N HIS A 435 -30.64 7.44 14.11
CA HIS A 435 -31.57 7.49 12.99
C HIS A 435 -33.01 7.26 13.48
N LEU A 436 -33.96 8.06 12.97
CA LEU A 436 -35.36 8.06 13.41
C LEU A 436 -36.15 6.82 12.96
N THR A 437 -35.59 5.97 12.09
CA THR A 437 -36.23 4.73 11.60
C THR A 437 -36.00 3.55 12.54
N LYS A 438 -36.05 3.76 13.86
CA LYS A 438 -36.12 2.69 14.89
C LYS A 438 -37.42 1.85 14.81
N THR A 439 -38.16 1.92 13.72
CA THR A 439 -39.30 1.05 13.47
C THR A 439 -38.76 -0.29 13.00
N MET A 440 -38.89 -1.29 13.87
CA MET A 440 -38.81 -2.70 13.52
C MET A 440 -39.51 -2.91 12.17
N ILE A 441 -38.76 -3.32 11.16
CA ILE A 441 -39.35 -4.15 10.11
C ILE A 441 -39.50 -5.51 10.82
N MET A 442 -40.71 -5.77 11.30
CA MET A 442 -41.12 -7.08 11.85
C MET A 442 -40.95 -8.16 10.79
#